data_AF-A0A5B0IMQ7-F1
#
_entry.id   AF-A0A5B0IMQ7-F1
#
_cell.length_a   1.000
_cell.length_b   1.000
_cell.length_c   1.000
_cell.angle_alpha   90.00
_cell.angle_beta   90.00
_cell.angle_gamma   90.00
#
_symmetry.space_group_name_H-M   'P 1'
#
loop_
_entity.id
_entity.type
_entity.pdbx_description
1 polymer ?
#
loop_
_entity_poly.entity_id
_entity_poly.type
_entity_poly.pdbx_seq_one_letter_code
_entity_poly.pdbx_strand_id
1 'polypeptide(L)'
;MAFPRHTTLGRTGSCPNPQGGRHAHRSVLVRAEEETARLRSRPVPPPATPTDGPPLDAPVTLRPLVRTDLPLLQRWPASPHVHRWWFHETTDEALERDVGAGLREEEPGEDLVAELGGVPVGLVQRARWADHPDDVAQVRGLIDLPPDALEIDHLIGPVELIGHGLGPRIIAAAVAEGRERYPDATAVVVPVARPG
;
A
#
# COMPACT_ATOMS: atom_id res chain seq x y z
N MET A 1 20.09 35.70 47.48
CA MET A 1 20.06 35.54 46.01
C MET A 1 18.63 35.21 45.63
N ALA A 2 17.95 36.15 44.98
CA ALA A 2 16.51 36.15 44.76
C ALA A 2 16.17 35.74 43.31
N PHE A 3 15.12 34.95 43.16
CA PHE A 3 14.38 34.80 41.89
C PHE A 3 13.75 36.14 41.47
N PRO A 4 13.49 36.30 40.16
CA PRO A 4 12.15 36.71 39.74
C PRO A 4 11.59 35.91 38.55
N ARG A 5 10.26 36.07 38.36
CA ARG A 5 9.36 35.38 37.40
C ARG A 5 8.90 36.30 36.25
N HIS A 6 8.40 35.66 35.18
CA HIS A 6 7.43 36.10 34.12
C HIS A 6 7.93 37.13 33.07
N THR A 7 7.55 37.13 31.77
CA THR A 7 6.30 36.78 31.04
C THR A 7 6.55 36.57 29.51
N THR A 8 5.83 35.60 28.91
CA THR A 8 5.22 35.40 27.56
C THR A 8 5.58 36.28 26.32
N LEU A 9 5.78 35.68 25.13
CA LEU A 9 4.86 35.64 23.96
C LEU A 9 5.54 34.99 22.73
N GLY A 10 4.73 34.29 21.92
CA GLY A 10 5.19 33.39 20.86
C GLY A 10 5.61 34.04 19.55
N ARG A 11 6.12 33.20 18.64
CA ARG A 11 5.86 33.31 17.21
C ARG A 11 6.20 32.01 16.51
N THR A 12 5.21 31.54 15.79
CA THR A 12 5.23 30.53 14.74
C THR A 12 6.30 30.88 13.71
N GLY A 13 7.26 29.97 13.53
CA GLY A 13 8.16 29.94 12.39
C GLY A 13 7.85 28.68 11.60
N SER A 14 7.06 28.83 10.53
CA SER A 14 6.82 27.79 9.54
C SER A 14 8.10 27.60 8.74
N CYS A 15 8.76 26.46 8.92
CA CYS A 15 9.76 25.96 7.99
C CYS A 15 9.03 25.11 6.94
N PRO A 16 9.25 25.33 5.64
CA PRO A 16 8.68 24.50 4.59
C PRO A 16 9.32 23.12 4.66
N ASN A 17 8.48 22.09 4.69
CA ASN A 17 8.90 20.69 4.78
C ASN A 17 9.18 20.16 3.37
N PRO A 18 10.42 19.77 3.04
CA PRO A 18 10.75 19.17 1.75
C PRO A 18 10.44 17.66 1.84
N GLN A 19 9.16 17.32 1.85
CA GLN A 19 8.69 15.94 1.93
C GLN A 19 8.21 15.48 0.55
N GLY A 20 9.18 15.04 -0.25
CA GLY A 20 8.95 14.28 -1.49
C GLY A 20 9.33 12.79 -1.36
N GLY A 21 9.53 12.30 -0.14
CA GLY A 21 9.76 10.88 0.12
C GLY A 21 8.44 10.22 0.51
N ARG A 22 8.07 9.13 -0.18
CA ARG A 22 6.92 8.28 0.20
C ARG A 22 7.11 7.85 1.67
N HIS A 23 6.07 8.05 2.46
CA HIS A 23 6.21 8.25 3.90
C HIS A 23 6.40 6.98 4.72
N ALA A 24 7.10 7.17 5.84
CA ALA A 24 7.67 6.12 6.65
C ALA A 24 6.66 5.22 7.36
N HIS A 25 6.77 3.91 7.12
CA HIS A 25 6.12 2.88 7.90
C HIS A 25 7.11 2.25 8.87
N ARG A 26 6.68 2.06 10.13
CA ARG A 26 7.44 1.25 11.10
C ARG A 26 7.18 -0.23 10.79
N SER A 27 7.94 -0.74 9.82
CA SER A 27 7.81 -2.08 9.26
C SER A 27 8.22 -3.16 10.26
N VAL A 28 7.39 -4.19 10.40
CA VAL A 28 7.83 -5.47 11.00
C VAL A 28 7.75 -6.53 9.93
N LEU A 29 8.91 -7.10 9.57
CA LEU A 29 9.04 -8.08 8.50
C LEU A 29 8.35 -9.41 8.87
N VAL A 30 7.55 -9.94 7.94
CA VAL A 30 7.14 -11.35 7.92
C VAL A 30 7.57 -11.90 6.57
N ARG A 31 8.16 -13.11 6.52
CA ARG A 31 8.38 -13.78 5.24
C ARG A 31 7.02 -14.14 4.65
N ALA A 32 6.79 -13.85 3.37
CA ALA A 32 5.48 -14.08 2.70
C ALA A 32 4.92 -15.51 2.92
N GLU A 33 5.81 -16.51 3.03
CA GLU A 33 5.45 -17.90 3.35
C GLU A 33 4.89 -18.09 4.77
N GLU A 34 5.42 -17.37 5.77
CA GLU A 34 4.96 -17.42 7.17
C GLU A 34 3.64 -16.69 7.39
N GLU A 35 3.39 -15.62 6.63
CA GLU A 35 2.12 -14.88 6.65
C GLU A 35 0.98 -15.72 6.03
N THR A 36 1.29 -16.43 4.94
CA THR A 36 0.37 -17.38 4.30
C THR A 36 -0.08 -18.46 5.27
N ALA A 37 0.81 -18.96 6.14
CA ALA A 37 0.48 -19.95 7.16
C ALA A 37 -0.38 -19.38 8.29
N ARG A 38 -0.14 -18.13 8.73
CA ARG A 38 -0.93 -17.48 9.80
C ARG A 38 -2.34 -17.12 9.34
N LEU A 39 -2.51 -16.64 8.11
CA LEU A 39 -3.82 -16.28 7.55
C LEU A 39 -4.77 -17.48 7.41
N ARG A 40 -4.24 -18.69 7.17
CA ARG A 40 -5.02 -19.95 7.11
C ARG A 40 -5.69 -20.34 8.44
N SER A 41 -5.28 -19.75 9.56
CA SER A 41 -5.70 -20.16 10.90
C SER A 41 -6.72 -19.24 11.59
N ARG A 42 -7.17 -18.16 10.93
CA ARG A 42 -8.13 -17.20 11.51
C ARG A 42 -9.58 -17.55 11.14
N PRO A 43 -10.55 -17.46 12.09
CA PRO A 43 -11.96 -17.65 11.78
C PRO A 43 -12.47 -16.55 10.83
N VAL A 44 -13.12 -16.97 9.74
CA VAL A 44 -13.76 -16.09 8.76
C VAL A 44 -15.14 -15.68 9.30
N PRO A 45 -15.46 -14.38 9.41
CA PRO A 45 -16.82 -13.95 9.72
C PRO A 45 -17.79 -14.33 8.59
N PRO A 46 -19.06 -14.66 8.89
CA PRO A 46 -20.01 -15.07 7.86
C PRO A 46 -20.31 -13.94 6.87
N PRO A 47 -20.45 -14.22 5.56
CA PRO A 47 -20.74 -13.21 4.56
C PRO A 47 -22.11 -12.58 4.80
N ALA A 48 -22.17 -11.24 4.71
CA ALA A 48 -23.40 -10.54 4.42
C ALA A 48 -23.63 -10.58 2.90
N THR A 49 -24.80 -11.02 2.45
CA THR A 49 -25.14 -11.09 1.02
C THR A 49 -25.67 -9.75 0.51
N PRO A 50 -25.13 -9.25 -0.61
CA PRO A 50 -25.98 -8.61 -1.63
C PRO A 50 -25.64 -9.01 -3.09
N THR A 51 -26.68 -9.20 -3.89
CA THR A 51 -26.75 -9.35 -5.36
C THR A 51 -26.33 -8.03 -6.05
N ASP A 52 -25.42 -7.87 -7.03
CA ASP A 52 -24.45 -8.70 -7.77
C ASP A 52 -23.03 -8.21 -7.42
N GLY A 53 -22.35 -8.87 -6.49
CA GLY A 53 -20.92 -8.62 -6.21
C GLY A 53 -20.01 -9.16 -7.32
N PRO A 54 -18.71 -8.82 -7.31
CA PRO A 54 -17.75 -9.43 -8.22
C PRO A 54 -17.81 -10.97 -8.10
N PRO A 55 -17.61 -11.71 -9.19
CA PRO A 55 -17.53 -13.16 -9.13
C PRO A 55 -16.32 -13.55 -8.28
N LEU A 56 -16.54 -13.93 -7.02
CA LEU A 56 -15.46 -14.19 -6.06
C LEU A 56 -14.52 -15.29 -6.55
N ASP A 57 -15.01 -16.23 -7.36
CA ASP A 57 -14.21 -17.32 -7.92
C ASP A 57 -13.45 -16.94 -9.21
N ALA A 58 -13.72 -15.78 -9.80
CA ALA A 58 -13.01 -15.32 -11.00
C ALA A 58 -11.53 -15.08 -10.70
N PRO A 59 -10.61 -15.30 -11.65
CA PRO A 59 -9.20 -14.99 -11.45
C PRO A 59 -9.00 -13.50 -11.13
N VAL A 60 -7.97 -13.21 -10.32
CA VAL A 60 -7.51 -11.83 -10.14
C VAL A 60 -6.72 -11.43 -11.37
N THR A 61 -7.07 -10.29 -11.96
CA THR A 61 -6.30 -9.64 -13.01
C THR A 61 -5.81 -8.29 -12.52
N LEU A 62 -4.60 -7.90 -12.92
CA LEU A 62 -4.07 -6.57 -12.64
C LEU A 62 -4.04 -5.75 -13.93
N ARG A 63 -4.44 -4.49 -13.83
CA ARG A 63 -4.30 -3.53 -14.93
C ARG A 63 -3.68 -2.23 -14.42
N PRO A 64 -3.00 -1.46 -15.27
CA PRO A 64 -2.56 -0.12 -14.90
C PRO A 64 -3.73 0.71 -14.35
N LEU A 65 -3.45 1.42 -13.27
CA LEU A 65 -4.31 2.49 -12.76
C LEU A 65 -4.43 3.56 -13.86
N VAL A 66 -5.65 4.02 -14.12
CA VAL A 66 -5.90 5.13 -15.04
C VAL A 66 -6.59 6.28 -14.31
N ARG A 67 -6.56 7.47 -14.92
CA ARG A 67 -7.11 8.67 -14.28
C ARG A 67 -8.59 8.55 -13.88
N THR A 68 -9.37 7.75 -14.59
CA THR A 68 -10.79 7.49 -14.25
C THR A 68 -10.97 6.66 -12.99
N ASP A 69 -9.91 6.05 -12.46
CA ASP A 69 -9.92 5.28 -11.20
C ASP A 69 -9.61 6.15 -9.97
N LEU A 70 -9.19 7.41 -10.12
CA LEU A 70 -8.90 8.30 -8.99
C LEU A 70 -10.02 8.37 -7.93
N PRO A 71 -11.33 8.33 -8.30
CA PRO A 71 -12.39 8.24 -7.30
C PRO A 71 -12.33 6.97 -6.41
N LEU A 72 -11.73 5.86 -6.87
CA LEU A 72 -11.48 4.67 -6.03
C LEU A 72 -10.41 4.96 -4.97
N LEU A 73 -9.33 5.64 -5.36
CA LEU A 73 -8.25 6.10 -4.47
C LEU A 73 -8.71 7.16 -3.46
N GLN A 74 -9.83 7.83 -3.70
CA GLN A 74 -10.47 8.68 -2.70
C GLN A 74 -11.28 7.85 -1.70
N ARG A 75 -12.08 6.89 -2.19
CA ARG A 75 -13.05 6.15 -1.38
C ARG A 75 -12.41 5.07 -0.52
N TRP A 76 -11.47 4.29 -1.06
CA TRP A 76 -10.93 3.14 -0.36
C TRP A 76 -10.05 3.53 0.83
N PRO A 77 -9.06 4.44 0.72
CA PRO A 77 -8.25 4.85 1.86
C PRO A 77 -9.03 5.60 2.94
N ALA A 78 -10.17 6.22 2.59
CA ALA A 78 -11.09 6.83 3.55
C ALA A 78 -11.92 5.80 4.33
N SER A 79 -11.97 4.54 3.89
CA SER A 79 -12.74 3.48 4.57
C SER A 79 -12.00 3.01 5.83
N PRO A 80 -12.67 2.85 6.99
CA PRO A 80 -11.99 2.57 8.27
C PRO A 80 -11.09 1.34 8.25
N HIS A 81 -11.44 0.29 7.50
CA HIS A 81 -10.66 -0.94 7.43
C HIS A 81 -9.36 -0.78 6.64
N VAL A 82 -9.31 0.15 5.69
CA VAL A 82 -8.09 0.51 4.94
C VAL A 82 -7.32 1.58 5.71
N HIS A 83 -8.00 2.65 6.13
CA HIS A 83 -7.41 3.81 6.81
C HIS A 83 -6.57 3.45 8.03
N ARG A 84 -6.95 2.37 8.74
CA ARG A 84 -6.21 1.81 9.87
C ARG A 84 -4.75 1.45 9.52
N TRP A 85 -4.51 1.07 8.27
CA TRP A 85 -3.23 0.55 7.78
C TRP A 85 -2.58 1.50 6.76
N TRP A 86 -3.41 2.18 5.97
CA TRP A 86 -3.02 3.05 4.87
C TRP A 86 -3.53 4.46 5.12
N PHE A 87 -2.67 5.32 5.65
CA PHE A 87 -3.01 6.71 5.92
C PHE A 87 -2.51 7.60 4.78
N HIS A 88 -3.42 8.07 3.92
CA HIS A 88 -3.11 9.01 2.86
C HIS A 88 -4.13 10.16 2.86
N GLU A 89 -3.66 11.34 2.45
CA GLU A 89 -4.56 12.44 2.10
C GLU A 89 -5.29 12.07 0.81
N THR A 90 -6.62 12.16 0.82
CA THR A 90 -7.48 11.73 -0.31
C THR A 90 -8.03 12.91 -1.11
N THR A 91 -7.46 14.11 -0.96
CA THR A 91 -7.86 15.27 -1.78
C THR A 91 -7.37 15.11 -3.21
N ASP A 92 -8.00 15.80 -4.16
CA ASP A 92 -7.58 15.75 -5.57
C ASP A 92 -6.12 16.19 -5.73
N GLU A 93 -5.69 17.21 -4.98
CA GLU A 93 -4.31 17.70 -5.01
C GLU A 93 -3.31 16.68 -4.44
N ALA A 94 -3.70 15.96 -3.39
CA ALA A 94 -2.87 14.90 -2.81
C ALA A 94 -2.74 13.71 -3.77
N LEU A 95 -3.84 13.30 -4.40
CA LEU A 95 -3.81 12.23 -5.40
C LEU A 95 -2.99 12.61 -6.63
N GLU A 96 -3.10 13.84 -7.13
CA GLU A 96 -2.25 14.29 -8.24
C GLU A 96 -0.76 14.27 -7.89
N ARG A 97 -0.42 14.67 -6.66
CA ARG A 97 0.96 14.60 -6.15
C ARG A 97 1.44 13.15 -6.03
N ASP A 98 0.61 12.26 -5.49
CA ASP A 98 1.05 10.93 -5.03
C ASP A 98 1.01 9.87 -6.14
N VAL A 99 0.02 9.93 -7.04
CA VAL A 99 -0.11 8.97 -8.16
C VAL A 99 0.00 9.62 -9.53
N GLY A 100 -0.05 10.95 -9.63
CA GLY A 100 -0.06 11.63 -10.94
C GLY A 100 1.22 11.45 -11.75
N ALA A 101 2.38 11.30 -11.10
CA ALA A 101 3.64 10.99 -11.80
C ALA A 101 3.69 9.53 -12.29
N GLY A 102 3.19 8.58 -11.49
CA GLY A 102 3.04 7.18 -11.89
C GLY A 102 2.06 7.00 -13.06
N LEU A 103 0.94 7.72 -13.04
CA LEU A 103 -0.02 7.77 -14.15
C LEU A 103 0.56 8.32 -15.46
N ARG A 104 1.66 9.08 -15.38
CA ARG A 104 2.40 9.62 -16.54
C ARG A 104 3.66 8.81 -16.86
N GLU A 105 3.90 7.71 -16.14
CA GLU A 105 5.09 6.87 -16.26
C GLU A 105 6.40 7.64 -16.03
N GLU A 106 6.36 8.70 -15.23
CA GLU A 106 7.51 9.57 -14.96
C GLU A 106 8.31 9.14 -13.71
N GLU A 107 7.73 8.27 -12.88
CA GLU A 107 8.36 7.69 -11.71
C GLU A 107 8.44 6.17 -11.87
N PRO A 108 9.54 5.53 -11.45
CA PRO A 108 9.64 4.09 -11.46
C PRO A 108 8.62 3.47 -10.49
N GLY A 109 8.04 2.35 -10.90
CA GLY A 109 6.98 1.66 -10.16
C GLY A 109 5.67 1.57 -10.94
N GLU A 110 4.72 0.83 -10.38
CA GLU A 110 3.44 0.52 -10.99
C GLU A 110 2.34 0.68 -9.95
N ASP A 111 1.37 1.55 -10.24
CA ASP A 111 0.07 1.58 -9.58
C ASP A 111 -0.92 0.75 -10.41
N LEU A 112 -1.46 -0.31 -9.82
CA LEU A 112 -2.30 -1.29 -10.51
C LEU A 112 -3.65 -1.44 -9.81
N VAL A 113 -4.72 -1.57 -10.59
CA VAL A 113 -6.04 -1.96 -10.10
C VAL A 113 -6.18 -3.47 -10.17
N ALA A 114 -6.49 -4.09 -9.04
CA ALA A 114 -6.86 -5.49 -8.97
C ALA A 114 -8.34 -5.65 -9.27
N GLU A 115 -8.67 -6.57 -10.18
CA GLU A 115 -10.04 -6.83 -10.63
C GLU A 115 -10.45 -8.29 -10.47
N LEU A 116 -11.74 -8.52 -10.23
CA LEU A 116 -12.39 -9.83 -10.33
C LEU A 116 -13.47 -9.75 -11.42
N GLY A 117 -13.26 -10.46 -12.53
CA GLY A 117 -14.19 -10.42 -13.66
C GLY A 117 -14.42 -9.01 -14.22
N GLY A 118 -13.40 -8.16 -14.20
CA GLY A 118 -13.47 -6.76 -14.67
C GLY A 118 -14.05 -5.76 -13.66
N VAL A 119 -14.32 -6.19 -12.42
CA VAL A 119 -14.78 -5.30 -11.34
C VAL A 119 -13.60 -4.93 -10.45
N PRO A 120 -13.28 -3.64 -10.25
CA PRO A 120 -12.23 -3.20 -9.33
C PRO A 120 -12.51 -3.61 -7.87
N VAL A 121 -11.55 -4.31 -7.27
CA VAL A 121 -11.65 -4.82 -5.88
C VAL A 121 -10.51 -4.37 -4.98
N GLY A 122 -9.41 -3.88 -5.55
CA GLY A 122 -8.25 -3.44 -4.78
C GLY A 122 -7.24 -2.66 -5.59
N LEU A 123 -6.23 -2.16 -4.89
CA LEU A 123 -5.05 -1.51 -5.47
C LEU A 123 -3.84 -2.37 -5.14
N VAL A 124 -2.89 -2.44 -6.06
CA VAL A 124 -1.56 -3.01 -5.88
C VAL A 124 -0.54 -1.97 -6.30
N GLN A 125 0.45 -1.70 -5.46
CA GLN A 125 1.64 -0.97 -5.82
C GLN A 125 2.79 -1.96 -5.96
N ARG A 126 3.60 -1.83 -7.02
CA ARG A 126 4.75 -2.68 -7.26
C ARG A 126 5.92 -1.86 -7.77
N ALA A 127 7.10 -2.06 -7.19
CA ALA A 127 8.32 -1.40 -7.63
C ALA A 127 9.55 -2.25 -7.30
N ARG A 128 10.73 -1.85 -7.78
CA ARG A 128 11.99 -2.35 -7.23
C ARG A 128 12.34 -1.51 -6.00
N TRP A 129 12.77 -2.16 -4.93
CA TRP A 129 13.27 -1.44 -3.76
C TRP A 129 14.41 -0.46 -4.10
N ALA A 130 15.28 -0.83 -5.04
CA ALA A 130 16.40 0.02 -5.47
C ALA A 130 15.99 1.35 -6.11
N ASP A 131 14.77 1.45 -6.63
CA ASP A 131 14.25 2.67 -7.24
C ASP A 131 13.75 3.68 -6.18
N HIS A 132 13.63 3.25 -4.91
CA HIS A 132 13.14 4.05 -3.78
C HIS A 132 14.14 4.06 -2.61
N PRO A 133 15.22 4.86 -2.69
CA PRO A 133 16.31 4.85 -1.70
C PRO A 133 15.87 5.29 -0.30
N ASP A 134 14.85 6.14 -0.20
CA ASP A 134 14.29 6.58 1.08
C ASP A 134 13.60 5.42 1.83
N ASP A 135 12.89 4.54 1.11
CA ASP A 135 12.24 3.37 1.70
C ASP A 135 13.26 2.29 2.09
N VAL A 136 14.28 2.08 1.24
CA VAL A 136 15.44 1.22 1.58
C VAL A 136 16.11 1.69 2.87
N ALA A 137 16.23 3.00 3.10
CA ALA A 137 16.82 3.54 4.32
C ALA A 137 16.00 3.20 5.57
N GLN A 138 14.67 3.08 5.48
CA GLN A 138 13.79 2.76 6.61
C GLN A 138 13.93 1.31 7.08
N VAL A 139 14.18 0.38 6.16
CA VAL A 139 14.33 -1.06 6.47
C VAL A 139 15.78 -1.49 6.72
N ARG A 140 16.73 -0.57 6.53
CA ARG A 140 18.16 -0.81 6.72
C ARG A 140 18.44 -1.31 8.14
N GLY A 141 19.13 -2.45 8.24
CA GLY A 141 19.49 -3.08 9.51
C GLY A 141 18.38 -3.89 10.16
N LEU A 142 17.16 -3.89 9.60
CA LEU A 142 16.10 -4.83 9.98
C LEU A 142 16.23 -6.14 9.20
N ILE A 143 16.65 -6.04 7.93
CA ILE A 143 16.70 -7.15 6.98
C ILE A 143 17.93 -7.02 6.07
N ASP A 144 18.40 -8.16 5.55
CA ASP A 144 19.29 -8.19 4.40
C ASP A 144 18.43 -8.10 3.13
N LEU A 145 18.24 -6.88 2.62
CA LEU A 145 17.43 -6.60 1.43
C LEU A 145 18.25 -6.85 0.15
N PRO A 146 17.86 -7.81 -0.71
CA PRO A 146 18.51 -7.99 -2.00
C PRO A 146 18.37 -6.74 -2.88
N PRO A 147 19.41 -6.34 -3.62
CA PRO A 147 19.39 -5.12 -4.44
C PRO A 147 18.38 -5.18 -5.60
N ASP A 148 17.97 -6.38 -5.97
CA ASP A 148 17.04 -6.73 -7.03
C ASP A 148 15.64 -7.10 -6.49
N ALA A 149 15.39 -6.90 -5.18
CA ALA A 149 14.11 -7.21 -4.58
C ALA A 149 12.98 -6.32 -5.12
N LEU A 150 11.82 -6.94 -5.34
CA LEU A 150 10.57 -6.22 -5.57
C LEU A 150 9.89 -5.88 -4.25
N GLU A 151 9.26 -4.72 -4.24
CA GLU A 151 8.29 -4.30 -3.26
C GLU A 151 6.89 -4.52 -3.82
N ILE A 152 5.98 -4.99 -2.95
CA ILE A 152 4.55 -5.02 -3.24
C ILE A 152 3.82 -4.45 -2.02
N ASP A 153 2.91 -3.53 -2.25
CA ASP A 153 1.89 -3.12 -1.28
C ASP A 153 0.51 -3.29 -1.91
N HIS A 154 -0.52 -3.53 -1.09
CA HIS A 154 -1.87 -3.76 -1.60
C HIS A 154 -2.94 -3.41 -0.57
N LEU A 155 -4.13 -3.10 -1.09
CA LEU A 155 -5.34 -2.95 -0.28
C LEU A 155 -6.54 -3.62 -0.97
N ILE A 156 -7.48 -4.07 -0.14
CA ILE A 156 -8.82 -4.46 -0.60
C ILE A 156 -9.75 -3.31 -0.29
N GLY A 157 -10.33 -2.74 -1.35
CA GLY A 157 -11.14 -1.54 -1.25
C GLY A 157 -12.49 -1.78 -0.57
N PRO A 158 -13.38 -2.61 -1.16
CA PRO A 158 -14.67 -2.91 -0.57
C PRO A 158 -14.53 -3.77 0.71
N VAL A 159 -15.15 -3.33 1.80
CA VAL A 159 -15.05 -3.98 3.11
C VAL A 159 -15.66 -5.39 3.10
N GLU A 160 -16.69 -5.59 2.31
CA GLU A 160 -17.41 -6.84 2.10
C GLU A 160 -16.58 -7.92 1.38
N LEU A 161 -15.43 -7.57 0.80
CA LEU A 161 -14.55 -8.51 0.12
C LEU A 161 -13.38 -8.98 1.00
N ILE A 162 -13.21 -8.41 2.20
CA ILE A 162 -12.21 -8.87 3.16
C ILE A 162 -12.66 -10.18 3.82
N GLY A 163 -11.71 -11.02 4.23
CA GLY A 163 -12.04 -12.32 4.85
C GLY A 163 -12.43 -13.43 3.87
N HIS A 164 -12.51 -13.14 2.57
CA HIS A 164 -12.82 -14.10 1.51
C HIS A 164 -11.59 -14.70 0.81
N GLY A 165 -10.40 -14.57 1.42
CA GLY A 165 -9.14 -15.06 0.82
C GLY A 165 -8.65 -14.24 -0.39
N LEU A 166 -9.23 -13.06 -0.63
CA LEU A 166 -8.86 -12.21 -1.78
C LEU A 166 -7.44 -11.63 -1.67
N GLY A 167 -7.00 -11.20 -0.49
CA GLY A 167 -5.66 -10.60 -0.29
C GLY A 167 -4.52 -11.52 -0.77
N PRO A 168 -4.44 -12.77 -0.29
CA PRO A 168 -3.46 -13.74 -0.79
C PRO A 168 -3.51 -13.98 -2.30
N ARG A 169 -4.69 -13.88 -2.93
CA ARG A 169 -4.86 -14.05 -4.38
C ARG A 169 -4.35 -12.83 -5.15
N ILE A 170 -4.57 -11.63 -4.63
CA ILE A 170 -4.00 -10.39 -5.16
C ILE A 170 -2.47 -10.43 -5.08
N ILE A 171 -1.91 -10.80 -3.92
CA ILE A 171 -0.46 -10.95 -3.75
C ILE A 171 0.09 -11.98 -4.74
N ALA A 172 -0.56 -13.14 -4.87
CA ALA A 172 -0.11 -14.19 -5.80
C ALA A 172 -0.08 -13.71 -7.26
N ALA A 173 -1.11 -12.99 -7.70
CA ALA A 173 -1.15 -12.39 -9.04
C ALA A 173 -0.03 -11.34 -9.22
N ALA A 174 0.15 -10.46 -8.23
CA ALA A 174 1.16 -9.41 -8.26
C ALA A 174 2.60 -9.97 -8.31
N VAL A 175 2.87 -11.06 -7.59
CA VAL A 175 4.15 -11.77 -7.62
C VAL A 175 4.35 -12.48 -8.95
N ALA A 176 3.34 -13.15 -9.49
CA ALA A 176 3.45 -13.86 -10.77
C ALA A 176 3.78 -12.89 -11.92
N GLU A 177 2.97 -11.84 -12.08
CA GLU A 177 3.20 -10.80 -13.10
C GLU A 177 4.50 -10.02 -12.83
N GLY A 178 4.84 -9.79 -11.56
CA GLY A 178 6.07 -9.11 -11.17
C GLY A 178 7.32 -9.88 -11.59
N ARG A 179 7.30 -11.22 -11.48
CA ARG A 179 8.42 -12.07 -11.94
C ARG A 179 8.55 -12.10 -13.46
N GLU A 180 7.43 -12.03 -14.18
CA GLU A 180 7.46 -11.94 -15.64
C GLU A 180 8.04 -10.59 -16.09
N ARG A 181 7.66 -9.50 -15.41
CA ARG A 181 8.12 -8.14 -15.74
C ARG A 181 9.54 -7.84 -15.28
N TYR A 182 9.96 -8.40 -14.15
CA TYR A 182 11.27 -8.22 -13.55
C TYR A 182 11.93 -9.59 -13.34
N PRO A 183 12.38 -10.25 -14.43
CA PRO A 183 12.91 -11.62 -14.35
C PRO A 183 14.18 -11.75 -13.50
N ASP A 184 14.90 -10.64 -13.33
CA ASP A 184 16.11 -10.59 -12.49
C ASP A 184 15.80 -10.52 -10.99
N ALA A 185 14.54 -10.30 -10.59
CA ALA A 185 14.18 -10.18 -9.19
C ALA A 185 14.24 -11.53 -8.46
N THR A 186 15.18 -11.66 -7.53
CA THR A 186 15.36 -12.87 -6.72
C THR A 186 14.43 -12.94 -5.51
N ALA A 187 13.89 -11.81 -5.06
CA ALA A 187 13.03 -11.74 -3.88
C ALA A 187 11.86 -10.76 -4.05
N VAL A 188 10.81 -11.00 -3.27
CA VAL A 188 9.72 -10.04 -3.04
C VAL A 188 9.67 -9.78 -1.54
N VAL A 189 9.77 -8.50 -1.16
CA VAL A 189 9.73 -8.05 0.22
C VAL A 189 8.55 -7.11 0.38
N VAL A 190 7.59 -7.51 1.20
CA VAL A 190 6.36 -6.75 1.49
C VAL A 190 6.52 -6.11 2.87
N PRO A 191 6.58 -4.77 2.97
CA PRO A 191 6.54 -4.11 4.25
C PRO A 191 5.10 -4.17 4.80
N VAL A 192 4.94 -4.67 6.03
CA VAL A 192 3.65 -4.64 6.72
C VAL A 192 3.75 -3.78 7.97
N ALA A 193 2.81 -2.84 8.10
CA ALA A 193 2.64 -2.07 9.32
C ALA A 193 2.08 -2.98 10.43
N ARG A 194 2.48 -2.75 11.69
CA ARG A 194 1.74 -3.27 12.85
C ARG A 194 0.84 -2.18 13.42
N PRO A 195 -0.42 -2.51 13.79
CA PRO A 195 -1.19 -1.58 14.57
C PRO A 195 -0.60 -1.52 15.99
N GLY A 196 -0.45 -0.30 16.51
CA GLY A 196 -0.07 -0.07 17.91
C GLY A 196 -1.16 -0.47 18.89
#